data_AF-A0A963I384-F1
#
_entry.id   AF-A0A963I384-F1
#
_cell.length_a   1.000
_cell.length_b   1.000
_cell.length_c   1.000
_cell.angle_alpha   90.00
_cell.angle_beta   90.00
_cell.angle_gamma   90.00
#
_symmetry.space_group_name_H-M   'P 1'
#
loop_
_entity.id
_entity.type
_entity.pdbx_description
1 polymer ?
#
loop_
_entity_poly.entity_id
_entity_poly.type
_entity_poly.pdbx_seq_one_letter_code
_entity_poly.pdbx_strand_id
1 'polypeptide(L)'
;YIARIQAKVKGNIVLPLGIGGDPSAQFSVDQLPDGTVIDVQLKRSSGNSQLDQAIERAIRKSSPLPQPQNKDLFDRTLDLTFYPLRG
;
A
#
# COMPACT_ATOMS: atom_id res chain seq x y z
N TYR A 1 -11.87 -3.40 5.63
CA TYR A 1 -11.54 -2.12 4.96
C TYR A 1 -10.17 -2.17 4.30
N ILE A 2 -9.21 -2.94 4.87
CA ILE A 2 -7.91 -3.25 4.29
C ILE A 2 -7.97 -3.61 2.79
N ALA A 3 -8.90 -4.49 2.38
CA ALA A 3 -9.06 -4.82 0.96
C ALA A 3 -9.39 -3.60 0.07
N ARG A 4 -10.19 -2.64 0.57
CA ARG A 4 -10.47 -1.37 -0.14
C ARG A 4 -9.23 -0.48 -0.22
N ILE A 5 -8.42 -0.46 0.84
CA ILE A 5 -7.13 0.24 0.85
C ILE A 5 -6.21 -0.38 -0.22
N GLN A 6 -6.02 -1.70 -0.18
CA GLN A 6 -5.18 -2.43 -1.13
C GLN A 6 -5.65 -2.22 -2.57
N ALA A 7 -6.96 -2.27 -2.84
CA ALA A 7 -7.51 -2.00 -4.16
C ALA A 7 -7.23 -0.57 -4.63
N LYS A 8 -7.44 0.44 -3.76
CA LYS A 8 -7.14 1.84 -4.07
C LYS A 8 -5.65 2.05 -4.39
N VAL A 9 -4.77 1.50 -3.56
CA VAL A 9 -3.32 1.60 -3.76
C VAL A 9 -2.91 0.89 -5.04
N LYS A 10 -3.40 -0.32 -5.28
CA LYS A 10 -3.10 -1.09 -6.49
C LYS A 10 -3.47 -0.34 -7.76
N GLY A 11 -4.61 0.34 -7.79
CA GLY A 11 -5.01 1.20 -8.92
C GLY A 11 -4.09 2.41 -9.17
N ASN A 12 -3.25 2.78 -8.20
CA ASN A 12 -2.28 3.86 -8.30
C ASN A 12 -0.85 3.38 -8.60
N ILE A 13 -0.57 2.07 -8.59
CA ILE A 13 0.75 1.52 -8.88
C ILE A 13 1.03 1.64 -10.38
N VAL A 14 2.08 2.38 -10.72
CA VAL A 14 2.65 2.37 -12.08
C VAL A 14 3.68 1.23 -12.13
N LEU A 15 3.33 0.13 -12.79
CA LEU A 15 4.19 -1.04 -12.88
C LEU A 15 5.41 -0.75 -13.77
N PRO A 16 6.65 -0.97 -13.27
CA PRO A 16 7.84 -0.94 -14.11
C PRO A 16 7.80 -2.03 -15.19
N LEU A 17 8.52 -1.82 -16.29
CA LEU A 17 8.68 -2.83 -17.35
C LEU A 17 9.59 -3.96 -16.87
N GLY A 18 9.37 -5.17 -17.38
CA GLY A 18 10.24 -6.33 -17.10
C GLY A 18 10.10 -6.92 -15.70
N ILE A 19 9.04 -6.58 -14.97
CA ILE A 19 8.68 -7.26 -13.71
C ILE A 19 8.13 -8.65 -14.05
N GLY A 20 8.74 -9.70 -13.53
CA GLY A 20 8.30 -11.08 -13.70
C GLY A 20 8.18 -11.84 -12.38
N GLY A 21 7.63 -13.06 -12.43
CA GLY A 21 7.44 -13.91 -11.25
C GLY A 21 6.25 -13.49 -10.41
N ASP A 22 6.40 -13.56 -9.09
CA ASP A 22 5.37 -13.22 -8.10
C ASP A 22 5.95 -12.32 -7.00
N PRO A 23 6.36 -11.09 -7.36
CA PRO A 23 6.97 -10.17 -6.41
C PRO A 23 5.94 -9.74 -5.38
N SER A 24 6.36 -9.64 -4.12
CA SER A 24 5.54 -9.10 -3.04
C SER A 24 6.36 -8.19 -2.13
N ALA A 25 5.77 -7.05 -1.77
CA ALA A 25 6.38 -6.11 -0.83
C ALA A 25 5.46 -5.87 0.35
N GLN A 26 6.05 -5.69 1.53
CA GLN A 26 5.33 -5.35 2.75
C GLN A 26 5.72 -3.95 3.20
N PHE A 27 4.72 -3.14 3.54
CA PHE A 27 4.89 -1.78 4.04
C PHE A 27 4.17 -1.61 5.37
N SER A 28 4.76 -0.85 6.28
CA SER A 28 4.07 -0.25 7.42
C SER A 28 3.61 1.15 7.02
N VAL A 29 2.34 1.47 7.25
CA VAL A 29 1.72 2.73 6.87
C VAL A 29 1.04 3.36 8.08
N ASP A 30 1.50 4.54 8.47
CA ASP A 30 0.84 5.32 9.51
C ASP A 30 -0.18 6.28 8.90
N GLN A 31 -1.37 6.32 9.48
CA GLN A 31 -2.48 7.16 9.05
C GLN A 31 -3.16 7.88 10.23
N LEU A 32 -3.77 9.03 9.93
CA LEU A 32 -4.69 9.73 10.83
C LEU A 32 -6.09 9.10 10.80
N PRO A 33 -6.99 9.41 11.76
CA PRO A 33 -8.36 8.90 11.78
C PRO A 33 -9.18 9.21 10.52
N ASP A 34 -8.82 10.26 9.79
CA ASP A 34 -9.46 10.61 8.51
C ASP A 34 -8.92 9.81 7.31
N GLY A 35 -7.91 8.95 7.53
CA GLY A 35 -7.21 8.17 6.52
C GLY A 35 -5.99 8.86 5.92
N THR A 36 -5.66 10.09 6.31
CA THR A 36 -4.48 10.80 5.81
C THR A 36 -3.21 10.02 6.15
N VAL A 37 -2.44 9.64 5.12
CA VAL A 37 -1.15 8.95 5.29
C VAL A 37 -0.10 9.94 5.78
N ILE A 38 0.58 9.61 6.87
CA ILE A 38 1.63 10.44 7.47
C ILE A 38 3.02 9.79 7.38
N ASP A 39 3.11 8.46 7.33
CA ASP A 39 4.36 7.77 7.10
C ASP A 39 4.17 6.47 6.31
N VAL A 40 5.20 6.07 5.57
CA VAL A 40 5.26 4.83 4.79
C VAL A 40 6.67 4.26 4.88
N GLN A 41 6.79 3.04 5.41
CA GLN A 41 8.07 2.36 5.58
C GLN A 41 8.06 1.00 4.90
N LEU A 42 9.08 0.71 4.11
CA LEU A 42 9.29 -0.61 3.53
C LEU A 42 9.75 -1.59 4.61
N LYS A 43 8.96 -2.64 4.87
CA LYS A 43 9.26 -3.71 5.84
C LYS A 43 9.89 -4.93 5.17
N ARG A 44 9.45 -5.24 3.95
CA ARG A 44 10.02 -6.33 3.12
C ARG A 44 10.00 -5.91 1.66
N SER A 45 11.17 -5.87 1.03
CA SER A 45 11.33 -5.56 -0.39
C SER A 45 10.75 -6.65 -1.29
N SER A 46 10.23 -6.25 -2.46
CA SER A 46 9.84 -7.17 -3.53
C SER A 46 11.02 -7.81 -4.27
N GLY A 47 12.25 -7.45 -3.92
CA GLY A 47 13.45 -7.79 -4.68
C GLY A 47 13.67 -6.87 -5.90
N ASN A 48 12.82 -5.87 -6.13
CA ASN A 48 12.98 -4.88 -7.19
C ASN A 48 12.72 -3.47 -6.63
N SER A 49 13.78 -2.66 -6.56
CA SER A 49 13.70 -1.31 -5.98
C SER A 49 12.78 -0.36 -6.74
N GLN A 50 12.67 -0.48 -8.07
CA GLN A 50 11.75 0.35 -8.85
C GLN A 50 10.29 0.02 -8.54
N LEU A 51 9.99 -1.26 -8.30
CA LEU A 51 8.67 -1.71 -7.88
C LEU A 51 8.35 -1.27 -6.46
N ASP A 52 9.28 -1.44 -5.52
CA ASP A 52 9.11 -0.98 -4.14
C ASP A 52 8.80 0.52 -4.09
N GLN A 53 9.57 1.34 -4.81
CA GLN A 53 9.32 2.78 -4.91
C GLN A 53 7.99 3.11 -5.61
N ALA A 54 7.58 2.33 -6.61
CA ALA A 54 6.30 2.52 -7.27
C ALA A 54 5.13 2.23 -6.31
N ILE A 55 5.24 1.19 -5.49
CA ILE A 55 4.25 0.86 -4.45
C ILE A 55 4.22 1.96 -3.38
N GLU A 56 5.38 2.41 -2.88
CA GLU A 56 5.44 3.48 -1.88
C GLU A 56 4.77 4.76 -2.40
N ARG A 57 5.07 5.19 -3.64
CA ARG A 57 4.43 6.34 -4.27
C ARG A 57 2.92 6.14 -4.40
N ALA A 58 2.47 4.94 -4.75
CA ALA A 58 1.04 4.62 -4.86
C ALA A 58 0.32 4.67 -3.51
N ILE A 59 0.98 4.24 -2.42
CA ILE A 59 0.46 4.37 -1.06
C ILE A 59 0.27 5.85 -0.72
N ARG A 60 1.31 6.67 -0.90
CA ARG A 60 1.26 8.11 -0.63
C ARG A 60 0.19 8.83 -1.46
N LYS A 61 0.11 8.51 -2.77
CA LYS A 61 -0.91 9.05 -3.69
C LYS A 61 -2.34 8.63 -3.31
N SER A 62 -2.49 7.53 -2.57
CA SER A 62 -3.79 7.05 -2.11
C SER A 62 -4.30 7.77 -0.87
N SER A 63 -3.53 8.69 -0.28
CA SER A 63 -3.99 9.53 0.83
C SER A 63 -5.16 10.44 0.39
N PRO A 64 -6.25 10.54 1.18
CA PRO A 64 -6.54 9.75 2.38
C PRO A 64 -7.01 8.32 2.03
N LEU A 65 -6.59 7.34 2.83
CA LEU A 65 -6.98 5.94 2.68
C LEU A 65 -8.46 5.72 3.01
N PRO A 66 -9.11 4.72 2.38
CA PRO A 66 -10.48 4.35 2.70
C PRO A 66 -10.68 4.04 4.19
N GLN A 67 -11.55 4.82 4.83
CA GLN A 67 -11.91 4.64 6.23
C GLN A 67 -12.70 3.34 6.47
N PRO A 68 -12.58 2.72 7.65
CA PRO A 68 -13.46 1.63 8.05
C PRO A 68 -14.91 2.13 8.20
N GLN A 69 -15.87 1.22 8.05
CA GLN A 69 -17.29 1.56 8.26
C GLN A 69 -17.60 1.77 9.75
N ASN A 70 -16.94 1.03 10.63
CA ASN A 70 -16.96 1.26 12.07
C ASN A 70 -15.65 1.92 12.52
N LYS A 71 -15.73 3.01 13.29
CA LYS A 71 -14.58 3.74 13.83
C LYS A 71 -13.73 2.90 14.77
N ASP A 72 -14.32 1.92 15.45
CA ASP A 72 -13.57 1.02 16.36
C ASP A 72 -12.59 0.09 15.62
N LEU A 73 -12.74 -0.04 14.30
CA LEU A 73 -11.83 -0.82 13.44
C LEU A 73 -10.67 0.02 12.89
N PHE A 74 -10.55 1.29 13.31
CA PHE A 74 -9.45 2.14 12.89
C PHE A 74 -8.16 1.72 13.59
N ASP A 75 -7.15 1.40 12.78
CA ASP A 75 -5.78 1.21 13.22
C ASP A 75 -4.91 2.37 12.72
N ARG A 76 -4.12 2.96 13.63
CA ARG A 76 -3.18 4.04 13.28
C ARG A 76 -2.09 3.54 12.34
N THR A 77 -1.59 2.34 12.57
CA THR A 77 -0.51 1.72 11.80
C THR A 77 -1.05 0.49 11.11
N LEU A 78 -0.85 0.41 9.79
CA LEU A 78 -1.28 -0.68 8.94
C LEU A 78 -0.08 -1.42 8.35
N ASP A 79 0.01 -2.72 8.58
CA ASP A 79 0.94 -3.58 7.85
C ASP A 79 0.26 -4.12 6.59
N LEU A 80 0.66 -3.59 5.43
CA LEU A 80 0.07 -3.88 4.13
C LEU A 80 1.04 -4.69 3.26
N THR A 81 0.59 -5.84 2.79
CA THR A 81 1.30 -6.64 1.78
C THR A 81 0.68 -6.42 0.42
N PHE A 82 1.52 -6.16 -0.59
CA PHE A 82 1.12 -5.94 -1.97
C PHE A 82 1.65 -7.04 -2.89
N TYR A 83 0.75 -7.56 -3.73
CA TYR A 83 1.04 -8.50 -4.81
C TYR A 83 0.66 -7.83 -6.14
N PRO A 84 1.51 -6.96 -6.69
CA PRO A 84 1.16 -6.09 -7.82
C PRO A 84 0.76 -6.84 -9.10
N LEU A 85 1.21 -8.08 -9.28
CA LEU A 85 0.89 -8.90 -10.45
C LEU A 85 -0.33 -9.82 -10.25
N ARG A 86 -0.81 -10.00 -9.01
CA ARG A 86 -1.98 -10.84 -8.73
C ARG A 86 -3.26 -10.03 -8.88
N GLY A 87 -4.32 -10.63 -9.44
CA GLY A 87 -5.66 -10.07 -9.60
C GLY A 87 -6.33 -9.74 -8.27
#